data_AF-A0A2M6UAF2-F1
#
_entry.id   AF-A0A2M6UAF2-F1
#
_cell.length_a   1.000
_cell.length_b   1.000
_cell.length_c   1.000
_cell.angle_alpha   90.00
_cell.angle_beta   90.00
_cell.angle_gamma   90.00
#
_symmetry.space_group_name_H-M   'P 1'
#
loop_
_entity.id
_entity.type
_entity.pdbx_description
1 polymer ?
#
loop_
_entity_poly.entity_id
_entity_poly.type
_entity_poly.pdbx_seq_one_letter_code
_entity_poly.pdbx_strand_id
1 'polypeptide(L)'
;MKVAIVIAGLIVVAVAAIVALQPSFLKPASLALVKKSDIFGFSPGMTFDETSKLVSQRHYLCRQGRGSDTLECDINGAKVTVDSDGTDARRPIWRVNATVKNAGSQESAVKSISEQFNAQAIKDREGWMWIVGRGLKLSYDGLALDLVDEAAEARLRKTEAKR
;
A
#
# COMPACT_ATOMS: atom_id res chain seq x y z
N MET A 1 -4.74 25.86 48.22
CA MET A 1 -5.62 25.60 47.06
C MET A 1 -5.16 26.25 45.73
N LYS A 2 -3.97 26.87 45.62
CA LYS A 2 -3.46 27.43 44.34
C LYS A 2 -2.42 26.55 43.62
N VAL A 3 -1.81 25.59 44.32
CA VAL A 3 -0.69 24.77 43.80
C VAL A 3 -1.17 23.65 42.87
N ALA A 4 -2.39 23.13 43.07
CA ALA A 4 -2.92 22.02 42.26
C ALA A 4 -3.24 22.42 40.79
N ILE A 5 -3.64 23.66 40.54
CA ILE A 5 -3.99 24.14 39.19
C ILE A 5 -2.72 24.36 38.34
N VAL A 6 -1.61 24.75 38.97
CA VAL A 6 -0.33 24.99 38.27
C VAL A 6 0.29 23.66 37.80
N ILE A 7 0.18 22.60 38.59
CA ILE A 7 0.71 21.27 38.24
C ILE A 7 -0.09 20.62 37.10
N ALA A 8 -1.42 20.79 37.09
CA ALA A 8 -2.27 20.30 36.01
C ALA A 8 -1.99 21.03 34.68
N GLY A 9 -1.70 22.34 34.71
CA GLY A 9 -1.33 23.11 33.52
C GLY A 9 0.03 22.72 32.92
N LEU A 10 1.01 22.36 33.77
CA LEU A 10 2.37 22.02 33.33
C LEU A 10 2.47 20.63 32.69
N ILE A 11 1.61 19.68 33.09
CA ILE A 11 1.58 18.34 32.50
C ILE A 11 0.98 18.38 31.08
N VAL A 12 -0.01 19.24 30.82
CA VAL A 12 -0.63 19.35 29.49
C VAL A 12 0.34 19.97 28.46
N VAL A 13 1.18 20.92 28.87
CA VAL A 13 2.18 21.55 27.97
C VAL A 13 3.36 20.60 27.70
N ALA A 14 3.75 19.75 28.66
CA ALA A 14 4.82 18.77 28.45
C ALA A 14 4.41 17.64 27.48
N VAL A 15 3.14 17.21 27.48
CA VAL A 15 2.67 16.18 26.54
C VAL A 15 2.56 16.74 25.11
N ALA A 16 2.16 18.00 24.93
CA ALA A 16 2.14 18.63 23.61
C ALA A 16 3.54 18.80 22.99
N ALA A 17 4.57 19.02 23.81
CA ALA A 17 5.95 19.15 23.33
C ALA A 17 6.62 17.79 23.02
N ILE A 18 6.26 16.71 23.71
CA ILE A 18 6.81 15.37 23.43
C ILE A 18 6.25 14.80 22.12
N VAL A 19 5.01 15.13 21.75
CA VAL A 19 4.43 14.70 20.45
C VAL A 19 5.12 15.38 19.26
N ALA A 20 5.74 16.55 19.44
CA ALA A 20 6.49 17.24 18.38
C ALA A 20 7.94 16.74 18.20
N LEU A 21 8.48 16.00 19.17
CA LEU A 21 9.90 15.61 19.22
C LEU A 21 10.16 14.12 19.00
N GLN A 22 9.15 13.34 18.62
CA GLN A 22 9.38 12.03 17.99
C GLN A 22 9.27 12.14 16.48
N PRO A 23 10.37 12.41 15.74
CA PRO A 23 10.40 12.34 14.27
C PRO A 23 10.31 10.89 13.74
N SER A 24 9.79 9.97 14.56
CA SER A 24 9.67 8.54 14.28
C SER A 24 8.27 8.00 14.53
N PHE A 25 7.24 8.87 14.61
CA PHE A 25 5.87 8.48 14.25
C PHE A 25 5.77 8.44 12.73
N LEU A 26 6.44 7.44 12.19
CA LEU A 26 6.21 6.77 10.92
C LEU A 26 5.08 7.41 10.08
N LYS A 27 5.44 8.43 9.29
CA LYS A 27 5.14 8.26 7.86
C LYS A 27 5.66 6.86 7.56
N PRO A 28 4.89 5.90 7.06
CA PRO A 28 5.50 4.75 6.42
C PRO A 28 6.43 5.37 5.37
N ALA A 29 7.73 5.48 5.67
CA ALA A 29 8.74 5.99 4.75
C ALA A 29 8.80 5.09 3.51
N SER A 30 8.24 3.88 3.64
CA SER A 30 7.81 2.96 2.60
C SER A 30 6.84 3.54 1.56
N LEU A 31 5.96 4.48 1.91
CA LEU A 31 4.91 5.01 1.03
C LEU A 31 5.15 6.45 0.55
N ALA A 32 6.23 7.10 0.99
CA ALA A 32 6.50 8.52 0.73
C ALA A 32 6.97 8.82 -0.71
N LEU A 33 7.20 7.82 -1.56
CA LEU A 33 7.72 7.97 -2.93
C LEU A 33 6.89 7.23 -3.99
N VAL A 34 5.58 7.28 -3.80
CA VAL A 34 4.56 6.59 -4.58
C VAL A 34 3.86 7.63 -5.46
N LYS A 35 3.93 7.46 -6.78
CA LYS A 35 3.14 8.25 -7.73
C LYS A 35 1.66 7.93 -7.46
N LYS A 36 0.76 8.88 -7.69
CA LYS A 36 -0.64 8.97 -7.22
C LYS A 36 -1.57 7.72 -7.38
N SER A 37 -1.11 6.59 -7.91
CA SER A 37 -1.87 5.34 -8.13
C SER A 37 -0.98 4.09 -8.15
N ASP A 38 0.07 4.04 -7.33
CA ASP A 38 0.97 2.88 -7.26
C ASP A 38 1.16 2.38 -5.82
N ILE A 39 1.80 1.22 -5.64
CA ILE A 39 2.26 0.69 -4.37
C ILE A 39 3.77 0.47 -4.51
N PHE A 40 4.59 1.23 -3.77
CA PHE A 40 6.06 1.22 -3.87
C PHE A 40 6.62 1.49 -5.29
N GLY A 41 5.86 2.14 -6.18
CA GLY A 41 6.19 2.34 -7.58
C GLY A 41 5.54 1.34 -8.54
N PHE A 42 4.96 0.25 -8.04
CA PHE A 42 4.27 -0.76 -8.86
C PHE A 42 2.80 -0.40 -9.06
N SER A 43 2.33 -0.39 -10.29
CA SER A 43 0.94 -0.08 -10.63
C SER A 43 0.41 -1.07 -11.67
N PRO A 44 -0.86 -1.50 -11.57
CA PRO A 44 -1.49 -2.25 -12.65
C PRO A 44 -1.37 -1.54 -14.01
N GLY A 45 -1.11 -2.30 -15.06
CA GLY A 45 -0.83 -1.83 -16.42
C GLY A 45 0.65 -1.65 -16.74
N MET A 46 1.54 -1.59 -15.75
CA MET A 46 2.99 -1.59 -15.99
C MET A 46 3.43 -2.92 -16.61
N THR A 47 4.26 -2.86 -17.64
CA THR A 47 4.82 -4.04 -18.32
C THR A 47 5.96 -4.66 -17.53
N PHE A 48 6.35 -5.88 -17.91
CA PHE A 48 7.51 -6.57 -17.32
C PHE A 48 8.82 -5.76 -17.45
N ASP A 49 9.05 -5.09 -18.59
CA ASP A 49 10.24 -4.26 -18.81
C ASP A 49 10.27 -3.04 -17.88
N GLU A 50 9.14 -2.34 -17.74
CA GLU A 50 9.01 -1.20 -16.82
C GLU A 50 9.21 -1.64 -15.36
N THR A 51 8.67 -2.81 -15.01
CA THR A 51 8.81 -3.42 -13.68
C THR A 51 10.27 -3.78 -13.39
N SER A 52 10.95 -4.42 -14.34
CA SER A 52 12.36 -4.80 -14.21
C SER A 52 13.26 -3.57 -14.04
N LYS A 53 13.00 -2.51 -14.83
CA LYS A 53 13.69 -1.22 -14.70
C LYS A 53 13.48 -0.59 -13.33
N LEU A 54 12.24 -0.57 -12.82
CA LEU A 54 11.93 -0.03 -11.50
C LEU A 54 12.69 -0.78 -10.40
N VAL A 55 12.66 -2.11 -10.42
CA VAL A 55 13.34 -2.97 -9.44
C VAL A 55 14.84 -2.71 -9.44
N SER A 56 15.44 -2.64 -10.61
CA SER A 56 16.88 -2.35 -10.77
C SER A 56 17.24 -0.94 -10.28
N GLN A 57 16.50 0.09 -10.71
CA GLN A 57 16.75 1.48 -10.32
C GLN A 57 16.61 1.70 -8.82
N ARG A 58 15.62 1.07 -8.19
CA ARG A 58 15.36 1.21 -6.75
C ARG A 58 16.07 0.17 -5.89
N HIS A 59 16.84 -0.72 -6.51
CA HIS A 59 17.59 -1.79 -5.84
C HIS A 59 16.71 -2.64 -4.91
N TYR A 60 15.47 -2.93 -5.34
CA TYR A 60 14.57 -3.75 -4.55
C TYR A 60 15.03 -5.21 -4.52
N LEU A 61 14.95 -5.83 -3.35
CA LEU A 61 15.26 -7.24 -3.17
C LEU A 61 14.06 -8.07 -3.61
N CYS A 62 14.02 -8.39 -4.90
CA CYS A 62 12.95 -9.16 -5.50
C CYS A 62 13.42 -10.55 -5.94
N ARG A 63 12.51 -11.51 -5.89
CA ARG A 63 12.68 -12.88 -6.39
C ARG A 63 11.43 -13.31 -7.15
N GLN A 64 11.59 -14.22 -8.09
CA GLN A 64 10.46 -14.82 -8.76
C GLN A 64 9.70 -15.73 -7.78
N GLY A 65 8.38 -15.60 -7.74
CA GLY A 65 7.48 -16.34 -6.86
C GLY A 65 7.21 -17.75 -7.36
N ARG A 66 6.23 -18.43 -6.75
CA ARG A 66 5.84 -19.80 -7.14
C ARG A 66 5.19 -19.89 -8.53
N GLY A 67 4.66 -18.78 -9.05
CA GLY A 67 4.19 -18.66 -10.43
C GLY A 67 5.23 -17.97 -11.32
N SER A 68 5.26 -18.31 -12.62
CA SER A 68 6.13 -17.64 -13.61
C SER A 68 5.88 -16.14 -13.72
N ASP A 69 4.69 -15.71 -13.30
CA ASP A 69 4.17 -14.36 -13.48
C ASP A 69 4.06 -13.57 -12.18
N THR A 70 4.54 -14.12 -11.06
CA THR A 70 4.55 -13.46 -9.76
C THR A 70 5.97 -13.05 -9.37
N LEU A 71 6.14 -11.78 -9.00
CA LEU A 71 7.37 -11.25 -8.43
C LEU A 71 7.13 -10.93 -6.94
N GLU A 72 7.98 -11.46 -6.07
CA GLU A 72 7.95 -11.17 -4.63
C GLU A 72 9.12 -10.25 -4.27
N CYS A 73 8.85 -9.13 -3.60
CA CYS A 73 9.86 -8.18 -3.14
C CYS A 73 9.78 -7.96 -1.63
N ASP A 74 10.93 -7.82 -0.98
CA ASP A 74 11.02 -7.26 0.38
C ASP A 74 11.42 -5.79 0.27
N ILE A 75 10.53 -4.89 0.68
CA ILE A 75 10.71 -3.44 0.55
C ILE A 75 10.42 -2.80 1.89
N ASN A 76 11.47 -2.30 2.55
CA ASN A 76 11.37 -1.62 3.84
C ASN A 76 10.61 -2.46 4.90
N GLY A 77 10.80 -3.79 4.91
CA GLY A 77 10.12 -4.71 5.83
C GLY A 77 8.66 -5.01 5.48
N ALA A 78 8.16 -4.52 4.34
CA ALA A 78 6.91 -4.94 3.73
C ALA A 78 7.17 -6.07 2.74
N LYS A 79 6.30 -7.08 2.74
CA LYS A 79 6.30 -8.11 1.71
C LYS A 79 5.37 -7.65 0.58
N VAL A 80 5.93 -7.42 -0.59
CA VAL A 80 5.21 -6.98 -1.79
C VAL A 80 5.16 -8.11 -2.80
N THR A 81 3.99 -8.35 -3.35
CA THR A 81 3.71 -9.37 -4.37
C THR A 81 3.12 -8.67 -5.58
N VAL A 82 3.70 -8.92 -6.74
CA VAL A 82 3.33 -8.28 -8.01
C VAL A 82 2.95 -9.39 -8.98
N ASP A 83 1.70 -9.44 -9.36
CA ASP A 83 1.17 -10.45 -10.28
C ASP A 83 0.98 -9.85 -11.67
N SER A 84 1.58 -10.52 -12.65
CA SER A 84 1.54 -10.18 -14.07
C SER A 84 0.56 -11.09 -14.81
N ASP A 85 0.00 -10.59 -15.89
CA ASP A 85 -0.92 -11.37 -16.71
C ASP A 85 -0.14 -12.22 -17.71
N GLY A 86 0.05 -13.49 -17.38
CA GLY A 86 0.75 -14.46 -18.23
C GLY A 86 0.01 -14.80 -19.55
N THR A 87 -1.23 -14.36 -19.74
CA THR A 87 -2.01 -14.56 -20.99
C THR A 87 -1.76 -13.48 -22.03
N ASP A 88 -1.23 -12.32 -21.62
CA ASP A 88 -0.84 -11.22 -22.50
C ASP A 88 0.66 -11.30 -22.82
N ALA A 89 1.03 -11.07 -24.08
CA ALA A 89 2.43 -11.10 -24.51
C ALA A 89 3.32 -10.05 -23.81
N ARG A 90 2.74 -8.91 -23.39
CA ARG A 90 3.43 -7.83 -22.66
C ARG A 90 3.52 -8.08 -21.16
N ARG A 91 2.77 -9.07 -20.64
CA ARG A 91 2.67 -9.43 -19.23
C ARG A 91 2.51 -8.21 -18.31
N PRO A 92 1.47 -7.38 -18.52
CA PRO A 92 1.24 -6.25 -17.64
C PRO A 92 0.90 -6.73 -16.22
N ILE A 93 1.32 -5.97 -15.22
CA ILE A 93 0.86 -6.13 -13.84
C ILE A 93 -0.66 -5.95 -13.82
N TRP A 94 -1.38 -6.85 -13.15
CA TRP A 94 -2.82 -6.69 -12.93
C TRP A 94 -3.17 -6.61 -11.44
N ARG A 95 -2.27 -7.06 -10.56
CA ARG A 95 -2.42 -6.97 -9.10
C ARG A 95 -1.10 -6.68 -8.42
N VAL A 96 -1.17 -5.83 -7.38
CA VAL A 96 -0.07 -5.58 -6.44
C VAL A 96 -0.60 -5.71 -5.03
N ASN A 97 -0.07 -6.65 -4.27
CA ASN A 97 -0.38 -6.85 -2.86
C ASN A 97 0.83 -6.47 -1.99
N ALA A 98 0.62 -5.69 -0.93
CA ALA A 98 1.65 -5.35 0.04
C ALA A 98 1.16 -5.63 1.45
N THR A 99 1.83 -6.56 2.14
CA THR A 99 1.60 -6.85 3.55
C THR A 99 2.65 -6.15 4.41
N VAL A 100 2.19 -5.38 5.40
CA VAL A 100 3.07 -4.67 6.35
C VAL A 100 2.95 -5.32 7.73
N LYS A 101 4.10 -5.57 8.36
CA LYS A 101 4.13 -6.22 9.69
C LYS A 101 3.62 -5.34 10.83
N ASN A 102 3.65 -4.02 10.66
CA ASN A 102 3.29 -3.05 11.71
C ASN A 102 2.53 -1.86 11.09
N ALA A 103 1.24 -2.03 10.79
CA ALA A 103 0.45 -0.99 10.12
C ALA A 103 0.06 0.20 11.03
N GLY A 104 0.32 0.14 12.34
CA GLY A 104 -0.19 1.11 13.30
C GLY A 104 -1.69 0.94 13.53
N SER A 105 -2.39 1.98 14.01
CA SER A 105 -3.85 1.92 14.17
C SER A 105 -4.53 1.95 12.79
N GLN A 106 -5.60 1.17 12.64
CA GLN A 106 -6.31 1.06 11.36
C GLN A 106 -6.81 2.42 10.85
N GLU A 107 -7.29 3.29 11.75
CA GLU A 107 -7.75 4.64 11.41
C GLU A 107 -6.63 5.52 10.84
N SER A 108 -5.43 5.45 11.42
CA SER A 108 -4.26 6.20 10.92
C SER A 108 -3.83 5.71 9.54
N ALA A 109 -3.85 4.39 9.31
CA ALA A 109 -3.55 3.78 8.02
C ALA A 109 -4.57 4.21 6.95
N VAL A 110 -5.87 4.11 7.25
CA VAL A 110 -6.95 4.50 6.32
C VAL A 110 -6.85 5.97 5.94
N LYS A 111 -6.58 6.86 6.91
CA LYS A 111 -6.36 8.28 6.64
C LYS A 111 -5.14 8.50 5.74
N SER A 112 -4.00 7.90 6.08
CA SER A 112 -2.77 8.02 5.29
C SER A 112 -2.95 7.51 3.86
N ILE A 113 -3.64 6.38 3.67
CA ILE A 113 -3.93 5.81 2.34
C ILE A 113 -4.84 6.74 1.54
N SER A 114 -5.90 7.26 2.18
CA SER A 114 -6.83 8.19 1.53
C SER A 114 -6.14 9.46 1.03
N GLU A 115 -5.23 10.02 1.85
CA GLU A 115 -4.42 11.18 1.48
C GLU A 115 -3.44 10.85 0.35
N GLN A 116 -2.75 9.71 0.42
CA GLN A 116 -1.77 9.27 -0.57
C GLN A 116 -2.38 9.05 -1.96
N PHE A 117 -3.54 8.39 -2.01
CA PHE A 117 -4.24 8.11 -3.26
C PHE A 117 -5.22 9.23 -3.66
N ASN A 118 -5.39 10.24 -2.82
CA ASN A 118 -6.36 11.32 -3.00
C ASN A 118 -7.76 10.77 -3.33
N ALA A 119 -8.19 9.79 -2.56
CA ALA A 119 -9.44 9.06 -2.73
C ALA A 119 -10.13 8.87 -1.39
N GLN A 120 -11.46 8.84 -1.38
CA GLN A 120 -12.24 8.64 -0.17
C GLN A 120 -12.39 7.15 0.14
N ALA A 121 -12.12 6.78 1.40
CA ALA A 121 -12.29 5.41 1.86
C ALA A 121 -13.78 5.05 1.95
N ILE A 122 -14.12 3.88 1.41
CA ILE A 122 -15.43 3.25 1.49
C ILE A 122 -15.28 2.06 2.44
N LYS A 123 -16.07 2.03 3.51
CA LYS A 123 -16.07 0.90 4.43
C LYS A 123 -16.76 -0.30 3.79
N ASP A 124 -16.10 -1.44 3.80
CA ASP A 124 -16.62 -2.71 3.31
C ASP A 124 -16.70 -3.75 4.45
N ARG A 125 -17.28 -4.92 4.18
CA ARG A 125 -17.39 -6.02 5.14
C ARG A 125 -16.04 -6.54 5.61
N GLU A 126 -15.06 -6.58 4.72
CA GLU A 126 -13.73 -7.16 4.97
C GLU A 126 -12.66 -6.10 5.29
N GLY A 127 -13.01 -4.81 5.22
CA GLY A 127 -12.06 -3.74 5.49
C GLY A 127 -12.46 -2.40 4.86
N TRP A 128 -11.51 -1.79 4.16
CA TRP A 128 -11.68 -0.50 3.50
C TRP A 128 -11.33 -0.63 2.02
N MET A 129 -12.05 0.10 1.19
CA MET A 129 -11.82 0.16 -0.24
C MET A 129 -11.74 1.60 -0.75
N TRP A 130 -10.99 1.79 -1.82
CA TRP A 130 -10.93 3.03 -2.56
C TRP A 130 -11.04 2.72 -4.05
N ILE A 131 -11.73 3.59 -4.78
CA ILE A 131 -11.68 3.61 -6.23
C ILE A 131 -10.60 4.61 -6.61
N VAL A 132 -9.50 4.12 -7.20
CA VAL A 132 -8.32 4.93 -7.51
C VAL A 132 -8.07 4.95 -9.01
N GLY A 133 -8.10 6.15 -9.61
CA GLY A 133 -7.80 6.32 -11.04
C GLY A 133 -8.73 5.57 -12.00
N ARG A 134 -8.15 5.02 -13.08
CA ARG A 134 -8.84 4.45 -14.26
C ARG A 134 -9.43 3.05 -14.03
N GLY A 135 -10.28 2.90 -13.01
CA GLY A 135 -10.92 1.62 -12.70
C GLY A 135 -10.03 0.64 -11.92
N LEU A 136 -9.05 1.17 -11.17
CA LEU A 136 -8.31 0.35 -10.21
C LEU A 136 -9.05 0.36 -8.88
N LYS A 137 -9.11 -0.81 -8.25
CA LYS A 137 -9.61 -0.97 -6.90
C LYS A 137 -8.45 -1.14 -5.95
N LEU A 138 -8.43 -0.32 -4.91
CA LEU A 138 -7.53 -0.46 -3.78
C LEU A 138 -8.33 -0.99 -2.60
N SER A 139 -7.84 -2.00 -1.90
CA SER A 139 -8.47 -2.55 -0.68
C SER A 139 -7.47 -2.73 0.43
N TYR A 140 -7.92 -2.57 1.67
CA TYR A 140 -7.13 -2.72 2.88
C TYR A 140 -7.93 -3.45 3.97
N ASP A 141 -7.47 -4.64 4.34
CA ASP A 141 -8.14 -5.52 5.33
C ASP A 141 -7.68 -5.27 6.78
N GLY A 142 -6.71 -4.36 6.98
CA GLY A 142 -6.07 -4.12 8.28
C GLY A 142 -4.65 -4.70 8.41
N LEU A 143 -4.22 -5.52 7.45
CA LEU A 143 -2.89 -6.15 7.40
C LEU A 143 -2.21 -5.98 6.04
N ALA A 144 -2.98 -6.12 4.96
CA ALA A 144 -2.52 -6.08 3.59
C ALA A 144 -3.27 -5.03 2.78
N LEU A 145 -2.52 -4.35 1.92
CA LEU A 145 -3.02 -3.43 0.91
C LEU A 145 -2.99 -4.15 -0.45
N ASP A 146 -4.10 -4.14 -1.17
CA ASP A 146 -4.22 -4.80 -2.48
C ASP A 146 -4.71 -3.80 -3.52
N LEU A 147 -3.95 -3.63 -4.61
CA LEU A 147 -4.27 -2.76 -5.73
C LEU A 147 -4.46 -3.60 -6.99
N VAL A 148 -5.66 -3.57 -7.56
CA VAL A 148 -6.08 -4.47 -8.64
C VAL A 148 -6.69 -3.69 -9.79
N ASP A 149 -6.38 -4.10 -11.02
CA ASP A 149 -7.17 -3.77 -12.21
C ASP A 149 -8.37 -4.72 -12.30
N GLU A 150 -9.56 -4.22 -12.00
CA GLU A 150 -10.78 -5.03 -11.95
C GLU A 150 -11.16 -5.66 -13.30
N ALA A 151 -10.85 -4.99 -14.41
CA ALA A 151 -11.14 -5.50 -15.74
C ALA A 151 -10.19 -6.66 -16.10
N ALA A 152 -8.92 -6.52 -15.75
CA ALA A 152 -7.92 -7.59 -15.92
C ALA A 152 -8.24 -8.79 -15.03
N GLU A 153 -8.59 -8.56 -13.76
CA GLU A 153 -8.99 -9.64 -12.84
C GLU A 153 -10.22 -10.39 -13.36
N ALA A 154 -11.26 -9.66 -13.79
CA ALA A 154 -12.48 -10.27 -14.33
C ALA A 154 -12.20 -11.11 -15.59
N ARG A 155 -11.26 -10.67 -16.43
CA ARG A 155 -10.81 -11.44 -17.61
C ARG A 155 -10.06 -12.71 -17.19
N LEU A 156 -9.12 -12.61 -16.25
CA LEU A 156 -8.33 -13.75 -15.76
C LEU A 156 -9.22 -14.81 -15.09
N ARG A 157 -10.16 -14.40 -14.23
CA ARG A 157 -11.13 -15.32 -13.61
C ARG A 157 -11.98 -16.07 -14.63
N LYS A 158 -12.39 -15.41 -15.73
CA LYS A 158 -13.12 -16.06 -16.83
C LYS A 158 -12.24 -17.08 -17.58
N THR A 159 -10.95 -16.80 -17.73
CA THR A 159 -10.00 -17.72 -18.36
C THR A 159 -9.77 -18.94 -17.49
N GLU A 160 -9.62 -18.75 -16.17
CA GLU A 160 -9.49 -19.85 -15.21
C GLU A 160 -10.75 -20.70 -15.13
N ALA A 161 -11.94 -20.09 -15.10
CA ALA A 161 -13.22 -20.81 -15.07
C ALA A 161 -13.50 -21.63 -16.34
N LYS A 162 -12.79 -21.38 -17.44
CA LYS A 162 -12.90 -22.15 -18.69
C LYS A 162 -11.92 -23.33 -18.76
N ARG A 163 -10.96 -23.41 -17.85
CA ARG A 163 -9.90 -24.43 -17.82
C ARG A 163 -10.30 -25.59 -16.93
#